data_AF-A0A2J6JB92-F1
#
_entry.id   AF-A0A2J6JB92-F1
#
_cell.length_a   1.000
_cell.length_b   1.000
_cell.length_c   1.000
_cell.angle_alpha   90.00
_cell.angle_beta   90.00
_cell.angle_gamma   90.00
#
_symmetry.space_group_name_H-M   'P 1'
#
loop_
_entity.id
_entity.type
_entity.pdbx_description
1 polymer ?
#
loop_
_entity_poly.entity_id
_entity_poly.type
_entity_poly.pdbx_seq_one_letter_code
_entity_poly.pdbx_strand_id
1 'polypeptide(L)'
;MENQRFLIPLDDGLSVEAVYYGSGTLCLSSQAGCALRCAFCASGRLGLRRNLTLAELSLQLQHAQGRGITPKRLTLSGIGEPLHNAETVIPFLAQCREKGIPLSLTTTGCNLLRLAEILPL
;
A
#
# COMPACT_ATOMS: atom_id res chain seq x y z
N MET A 1 18.16 6.79 10.18
CA MET A 1 17.84 5.35 10.11
C MET A 1 18.00 4.93 8.65
N GLU A 2 18.41 3.70 8.36
CA GLU A 2 18.61 3.23 6.98
C GLU A 2 17.29 2.77 6.35
N ASN A 3 17.30 2.57 5.02
CA ASN A 3 16.17 2.00 4.30
C ASN A 3 16.03 0.52 4.65
N GLN A 4 14.81 0.05 4.88
CA GLN A 4 14.52 -1.34 5.23
C GLN A 4 13.38 -1.89 4.37
N ARG A 5 13.58 -3.06 3.78
CA ARG A 5 12.55 -3.81 3.07
C ARG A 5 11.99 -4.91 3.97
N PHE A 6 10.68 -5.04 3.98
CA PHE A 6 9.95 -6.09 4.67
C PHE A 6 9.26 -6.98 3.67
N LEU A 7 9.48 -8.29 3.79
CA LEU A 7 8.65 -9.30 3.14
C LEU A 7 7.60 -9.76 4.15
N ILE A 8 6.33 -9.62 3.80
CA ILE A 8 5.20 -9.83 4.71
C ILE A 8 4.39 -11.00 4.15
N PRO A 9 4.39 -12.16 4.84
CA PRO A 9 3.59 -13.30 4.44
C PRO A 9 2.10 -13.02 4.69
N LEU A 10 1.26 -13.53 3.79
CA LEU A 10 -0.20 -13.50 3.88
C LEU A 10 -0.73 -14.91 4.13
N ASP A 11 -1.94 -15.02 4.67
CA ASP A 11 -2.53 -16.29 5.10
C ASP A 11 -2.78 -17.28 3.95
N ASP A 12 -2.89 -16.78 2.72
CA ASP A 12 -3.09 -17.58 1.51
C ASP A 12 -1.78 -18.02 0.83
N GLY A 13 -0.65 -17.89 1.52
CA GLY A 13 0.67 -18.29 1.02
C GLY A 13 1.28 -17.30 0.03
N LEU A 14 0.61 -16.18 -0.26
CA LEU A 14 1.20 -15.06 -0.97
C LEU A 14 2.07 -14.22 -0.02
N SER A 15 2.84 -13.29 -0.58
CA SER A 15 3.59 -12.31 0.19
C SER A 15 3.58 -10.96 -0.51
N VAL A 16 3.60 -9.89 0.27
CA VAL A 16 3.78 -8.52 -0.23
C VAL A 16 5.00 -7.87 0.38
N GLU A 17 5.46 -6.80 -0.27
CA GLU A 17 6.58 -6.01 0.22
C GLU A 17 6.10 -4.69 0.80
N ALA A 18 6.71 -4.28 1.91
CA ALA A 18 6.65 -2.92 2.42
C ALA A 18 8.07 -2.38 2.56
N VAL A 19 8.27 -1.09 2.31
CA VAL A 19 9.60 -0.47 2.38
C VAL A 19 9.55 0.73 3.31
N TYR A 20 10.33 0.69 4.38
CA TYR A 20 10.58 1.86 5.20
C TYR A 20 11.78 2.63 4.64
N TYR A 21 11.57 3.89 4.29
CA TYR A 21 12.64 4.80 3.94
C TYR A 21 13.16 5.51 5.18
N GLY A 22 14.47 5.61 5.31
CA GLY A 22 15.17 6.24 6.42
C GLY A 22 14.73 7.69 6.74
N SER A 23 14.09 8.34 5.75
CA SER A 23 13.46 9.66 5.86
C SER A 23 12.17 9.69 6.71
N GLY A 24 11.60 8.53 7.06
CA GLY A 24 10.39 8.43 7.88
C GLY A 24 9.15 7.94 7.15
N THR A 25 9.23 7.58 5.87
CA THR A 25 8.08 7.12 5.07
C THR A 25 8.00 5.61 5.03
N LEU A 26 6.85 5.04 5.34
CA LEU A 26 6.55 3.63 5.07
C LEU A 26 5.72 3.49 3.79
N CYS A 27 6.30 2.84 2.78
CA CYS A 27 5.66 2.52 1.52
C CYS A 27 4.97 1.17 1.59
N LEU A 28 3.66 1.19 1.33
CA LEU A 28 2.75 0.07 1.44
C LEU A 28 2.31 -0.41 0.06
N SER A 29 2.12 -1.72 -0.06
CA SER A 29 1.45 -2.37 -1.19
C SER A 29 -0.07 -2.35 -1.01
N SER A 30 -0.82 -2.26 -2.10
CA SER A 30 -2.29 -2.29 -2.14
C SER A 30 -2.86 -3.56 -2.76
N GLN A 31 -2.03 -4.34 -3.49
CA GLN A 31 -2.42 -5.58 -4.15
C GLN A 31 -1.29 -6.62 -4.06
N ALA A 32 -1.64 -7.90 -4.16
CA ALA A 32 -0.68 -8.97 -4.40
C ALA A 32 -0.50 -9.13 -5.92
N GLY A 33 0.60 -8.58 -6.46
CA GLY A 33 0.77 -8.36 -7.90
C GLY A 33 0.06 -7.08 -8.38
N CYS A 34 0.05 -6.81 -9.68
CA CYS A 34 -0.60 -5.60 -10.21
C CYS A 34 -1.31 -5.85 -11.55
N ALA A 35 -2.53 -5.32 -11.68
CA ALA A 35 -3.39 -5.53 -12.86
C ALA A 35 -2.94 -4.72 -14.08
N LEU A 36 -2.19 -3.64 -13.89
CA LEU A 36 -1.83 -2.69 -14.95
C LEU A 36 -0.84 -3.25 -15.97
N ARG A 37 -0.09 -4.30 -15.61
CA ARG A 37 0.88 -4.95 -16.49
C ARG A 37 1.87 -3.99 -17.16
N CYS A 38 2.29 -2.93 -16.48
CA CYS A 38 3.31 -2.01 -16.98
C CYS A 38 4.59 -2.78 -17.35
N ALA A 39 5.08 -2.63 -18.59
CA ALA A 39 6.17 -3.45 -19.14
C ALA A 39 7.50 -3.36 -18.35
N PHE A 40 7.71 -2.22 -17.69
CA PHE A 40 8.89 -1.95 -16.85
C PHE A 40 8.72 -2.40 -15.39
N CYS A 41 7.51 -2.72 -14.94
CA CYS A 41 7.24 -3.09 -13.55
C CYS A 41 7.33 -4.59 -13.35
N ALA A 42 8.20 -5.05 -12.44
CA ALA A 42 8.35 -6.47 -12.11
C ALA A 42 7.00 -7.10 -11.68
N SER A 43 6.26 -6.44 -10.78
CA SER A 43 4.94 -6.90 -10.33
C SER A 43 3.87 -6.85 -11.43
N GLY A 44 4.03 -5.95 -12.41
CA GLY A 44 3.18 -5.92 -13.60
C GLY A 44 3.35 -7.17 -14.46
N ARG A 45 4.57 -7.68 -14.61
CA ARG A 45 4.85 -8.92 -15.36
C ARG A 45 4.26 -10.17 -14.70
N LEU A 46 4.23 -10.21 -13.37
CA LEU A 46 3.62 -11.31 -12.61
C LEU A 46 2.09 -11.32 -12.71
N GLY A 47 1.49 -10.18 -13.05
CA GLY A 47 0.05 -9.97 -13.10
C GLY A 47 -0.59 -9.86 -11.72
N LEU A 48 -1.86 -9.47 -11.68
CA LEU A 48 -2.64 -9.43 -10.44
C LEU A 48 -2.95 -10.86 -9.97
N ARG A 49 -2.79 -11.11 -8.67
CA ARG A 49 -3.40 -12.27 -7.99
C ARG A 49 -4.70 -11.86 -7.32
N ARG A 50 -4.65 -10.88 -6.42
CA ARG A 50 -5.84 -10.31 -5.77
C ARG A 50 -5.56 -8.95 -5.13
N ASN A 51 -6.64 -8.29 -4.73
CA ASN A 51 -6.61 -7.13 -3.84
C ASN A 51 -6.21 -7.55 -2.41
N LEU A 52 -5.50 -6.67 -1.72
CA LEU A 52 -5.29 -6.82 -0.27
C LEU A 52 -6.53 -6.37 0.49
N THR A 53 -6.76 -7.01 1.62
CA THR A 53 -7.80 -6.63 2.59
C THR A 53 -7.32 -5.49 3.48
N LEU A 54 -8.25 -4.89 4.22
CA LEU A 54 -7.96 -3.78 5.15
C LEU A 54 -6.99 -4.23 6.26
N ALA A 55 -7.15 -5.48 6.73
CA ALA A 55 -6.27 -6.09 7.69
C ALA A 55 -4.84 -6.25 7.14
N GLU A 56 -4.70 -6.65 5.88
CA GLU A 56 -3.38 -6.84 5.24
C GLU A 56 -2.68 -5.52 4.92
N LEU A 57 -3.41 -4.45 4.60
CA LEU A 57 -2.86 -3.09 4.54
C LEU A 57 -2.34 -2.64 5.92
N SER A 58 -3.13 -2.88 6.96
CA SER A 58 -2.75 -2.54 8.35
C SER A 58 -1.60 -3.39 8.87
N LEU A 59 -1.52 -4.66 8.46
CA LEU A 59 -0.47 -5.61 8.84
C LEU A 59 0.91 -5.09 8.44
N GLN A 60 1.03 -4.40 7.30
CA GLN A 60 2.29 -3.82 6.86
C GLN A 60 2.81 -2.73 7.81
N LEU A 61 1.91 -1.89 8.35
CA LEU A 61 2.26 -0.92 9.39
C LEU A 61 2.63 -1.62 10.70
N GLN A 62 1.83 -2.61 11.12
CA GLN A 62 2.08 -3.37 12.35
C GLN A 62 3.42 -4.12 12.29
N HIS A 63 3.81 -4.66 11.14
CA HIS A 63 5.08 -5.34 10.94
C HIS A 63 6.27 -4.39 11.12
N ALA A 64 6.17 -3.15 10.62
CA ALA A 64 7.18 -2.13 10.86
C ALA A 64 7.24 -1.74 12.36
N GLN A 65 6.08 -1.55 13.00
CA GLN A 65 5.98 -1.22 14.42
C GLN A 65 6.55 -2.32 15.33
N GLY A 66 6.31 -3.59 14.99
CA GLY A 66 6.90 -4.75 15.68
C GLY A 66 8.43 -4.79 15.62
N ARG A 67 9.05 -4.03 14.71
CA ARG A 67 10.51 -3.84 14.61
C ARG A 67 10.99 -2.53 15.25
N GLY A 68 10.14 -1.86 16.03
CA GLY A 68 10.46 -0.59 16.68
C GLY A 68 10.43 0.62 15.75
N ILE A 69 9.81 0.51 14.56
CA ILE A 69 9.71 1.61 13.60
C ILE A 69 8.35 2.28 13.73
N THR A 70 8.36 3.57 14.02
CA THR A 70 7.18 4.44 13.96
C THR A 70 7.32 5.39 12.77
N PRO A 71 6.66 5.09 11.62
CA PRO A 71 6.75 5.96 10.44
C PRO A 71 6.15 7.33 10.71
N LYS A 72 6.78 8.38 10.16
CA LYS A 72 6.26 9.75 10.17
C LYS A 72 5.09 9.92 9.19
N ARG A 73 5.06 9.12 8.13
CA ARG A 73 4.01 9.10 7.11
C ARG A 73 3.93 7.75 6.41
N LEU A 74 2.80 7.51 5.77
CA LEU A 74 2.55 6.36 4.92
C LEU A 74 2.47 6.79 3.45
N THR A 75 2.76 5.87 2.53
CA THR A 75 2.42 6.05 1.11
C THR A 75 1.96 4.75 0.48
N LEU A 76 0.88 4.81 -0.31
CA LEU A 76 0.44 3.72 -1.18
C LEU A 76 1.09 3.87 -2.55
N SER A 77 2.36 3.44 -2.62
CA SER A 77 3.20 3.50 -3.83
C SER A 77 4.00 2.21 -4.02
N GLY A 78 3.67 1.15 -3.28
CA GLY A 78 4.28 -0.16 -3.36
C GLY A 78 3.70 -0.99 -4.50
N ILE A 79 3.49 -2.29 -4.27
CA ILE A 79 2.90 -3.18 -5.27
C ILE A 79 1.40 -2.93 -5.39
N GLY A 80 0.93 -2.71 -6.60
CA GLY A 80 -0.50 -2.58 -6.94
C GLY A 80 -0.91 -1.19 -7.42
N GLU A 81 -2.14 -1.10 -7.90
CA GLU A 81 -2.79 0.17 -8.25
C GLU A 81 -3.86 0.48 -7.18
N PRO A 82 -3.65 1.48 -6.30
CA PRO A 82 -4.57 1.78 -5.20
C PRO A 82 -6.02 1.99 -5.66
N LEU A 83 -6.26 2.62 -6.81
CA LEU A 83 -7.62 2.88 -7.28
C LEU A 83 -8.33 1.62 -7.82
N HIS A 84 -7.60 0.54 -8.11
CA HIS A 84 -8.19 -0.77 -8.42
C HIS A 84 -8.50 -1.59 -7.15
N ASN A 85 -8.11 -1.09 -5.97
CA ASN A 85 -8.51 -1.61 -4.67
C ASN A 85 -9.20 -0.52 -3.83
N ALA A 86 -9.97 0.36 -4.47
CA ALA A 86 -10.58 1.52 -3.82
C ALA A 86 -11.53 1.13 -2.66
N GLU A 87 -12.26 0.01 -2.78
CA GLU A 87 -13.13 -0.52 -1.70
C GLU A 87 -12.38 -0.75 -0.38
N THR A 88 -11.09 -1.08 -0.45
CA THR A 88 -10.26 -1.29 0.75
C THR A 88 -9.43 -0.06 1.09
N VAL A 89 -8.90 0.61 0.06
CA VAL A 89 -8.04 1.78 0.23
C VAL A 89 -8.80 2.92 0.88
N ILE A 90 -10.03 3.22 0.45
CA ILE A 90 -10.82 4.33 1.02
C ILE A 90 -11.04 4.18 2.53
N PRO A 91 -11.53 3.04 3.05
CA PRO A 91 -11.61 2.81 4.49
C PRO A 91 -10.25 2.93 5.20
N PHE A 92 -9.16 2.47 4.58
CA PHE A 92 -7.82 2.59 5.14
C PHE A 92 -7.37 4.05 5.26
N LEU A 93 -7.65 4.88 4.24
CA LEU A 93 -7.38 6.32 4.26
C LEU A 93 -8.14 7.00 5.40
N ALA A 94 -9.43 6.69 5.56
CA ALA A 94 -10.27 7.23 6.63
C ALA A 94 -9.69 6.87 8.02
N GLN A 95 -9.30 5.61 8.24
CA GLN A 95 -8.66 5.18 9.49
C GLN A 95 -7.33 5.90 9.76
N CYS A 96 -6.52 6.14 8.72
CA CYS A 96 -5.28 6.90 8.87
C CYS A 96 -5.56 8.34 9.26
N ARG A 97 -6.55 8.99 8.64
CA ARG A 97 -6.98 10.36 8.96
C ARG A 97 -7.47 10.47 10.40
N GLU A 98 -8.33 9.57 10.84
CA GLU A 98 -8.83 9.53 12.23
C GLU A 98 -7.70 9.41 13.25
N LYS A 99 -6.66 8.64 12.92
CA LYS A 99 -5.45 8.47 13.76
C LYS A 99 -4.41 9.57 13.60
N GLY A 100 -4.66 10.57 12.73
CA GLY A 100 -3.72 11.64 12.45
C GLY A 100 -2.43 11.18 11.75
N ILE A 101 -2.47 10.07 11.01
CA ILE A 101 -1.32 9.52 10.29
C ILE A 101 -1.30 10.12 8.88
N PRO A 102 -0.29 10.94 8.51
CA PRO A 102 -0.19 11.50 7.16
C PRO A 102 -0.01 10.39 6.12
N LEU A 103 -0.77 10.44 5.03
CA LEU A 103 -0.72 9.44 3.99
C LEU A 103 -0.83 10.06 2.59
N SER A 104 -0.06 9.54 1.64
CA SER A 104 -0.19 9.81 0.19
C SER A 104 -0.49 8.53 -0.59
N LEU A 105 -1.06 8.64 -1.79
CA LEU A 105 -1.16 7.51 -2.71
C LEU A 105 -0.66 7.94 -4.10
N THR A 106 -0.19 6.97 -4.87
CA THR A 106 0.20 7.18 -6.27
C THR A 106 -0.68 6.32 -7.15
N THR A 107 -1.24 6.92 -8.21
CA THR A 107 -2.08 6.22 -9.19
C THR A 107 -1.58 6.48 -10.59
N THR A 108 -1.77 5.53 -11.49
CA THR A 108 -1.52 5.68 -12.92
C THR A 108 -2.66 6.40 -13.67
N GLY A 109 -3.75 6.74 -12.97
CA GLY A 109 -4.88 7.49 -13.55
C GLY A 109 -5.86 6.63 -14.35
N CYS A 110 -5.74 5.30 -14.30
CA CYS A 110 -6.62 4.37 -15.03
C CYS A 110 -8.04 4.25 -14.43
N ASN A 111 -8.34 4.89 -13.30
CA ASN A 111 -9.66 4.90 -12.68
C ASN A 111 -10.00 6.23 -11.97
N LEU A 112 -10.02 7.32 -12.75
CA LEU A 112 -10.24 8.69 -12.20
C LEU A 112 -11.59 8.90 -11.51
N LEU A 113 -12.61 8.10 -11.82
CA LEU A 113 -13.91 8.18 -11.13
C LEU A 113 -13.76 7.86 -9.64
N ARG A 114 -12.97 6.84 -9.30
CA ARG A 114 -12.68 6.47 -7.90
C ARG A 114 -11.75 7.48 -7.21
N LEU A 115 -10.95 8.22 -7.97
CA LEU A 115 -10.13 9.30 -7.39
C LEU A 115 -11.02 10.39 -6.77
N ALA A 116 -12.16 10.71 -7.39
CA ALA A 116 -13.10 11.71 -6.87
C ALA A 116 -13.69 11.32 -5.51
N GLU A 117 -13.81 10.03 -5.20
CA GLU A 117 -14.25 9.53 -3.87
C GLU A 117 -13.21 9.78 -2.78
N ILE A 118 -11.93 9.91 -3.15
CA ILE A 118 -10.81 10.06 -2.21
C ILE A 118 -10.52 11.52 -1.90
N LEU A 119 -10.70 12.44 -2.87
CA LEU A 119 -10.38 13.87 -2.69
C LEU A 119 -11.03 14.57 -1.48
N PRO A 120 -12.24 14.19 -1.01
CA PRO A 120 -12.84 14.77 0.20
C PRO A 120 -12.25 14.25 1.52
N LEU A 121 -11.46 13.17 1.47
CA LEU A 121 -10.81 12.53 2.61
C LEU A 121 -9.50 13.23 2.96
#